data_AF-A0AAT9HGL2-F1
#
_entry.id   AF-A0AAT9HGL2-F1
#
_cell.length_a   1.000
_cell.length_b   1.000
_cell.length_c   1.000
_cell.angle_alpha   90.00
_cell.angle_beta   90.00
_cell.angle_gamma   90.00
#
_symmetry.space_group_name_H-M   'P 1'
#
loop_
_entity.id
_entity.type
_entity.pdbx_description
1 polymer ?
#
loop_
_entity_poly.entity_id
_entity_poly.type
_entity_poly.pdbx_seq_one_letter_code
_entity_poly.pdbx_strand_id
1 'polypeptide(L)'
;MQSEVLSGLIGFGGALVGGAAYFGGVWLTLSHQRRQVREARLLELGQAAADKALNELITLGEFLETVGGNEVVTAHTDERLPYLDTVFGYLKNIKLAVAGIPDRGVRDRVKISLSLTSRYRAAGVRHFFAVRWLGDLTEDMIDVLSAYIRHDALSPLSEQAMEKQAMVARHEERQRRRFEHMHDPVNFGPREEDDASSPS
;
A
#
# COMPACT_ATOMS: atom_id res chain seq x y z
N MET A 1 46.37 63.00 40.83
CA MET A 1 44.92 63.11 41.10
C MET A 1 44.21 62.31 40.02
N GLN A 2 43.83 61.08 40.36
CA GLN A 2 43.31 60.05 39.47
C GLN A 2 41.79 60.20 39.31
N SER A 3 41.36 60.53 38.10
CA SER A 3 39.99 60.37 37.62
C SER A 3 39.78 58.91 37.22
N GLU A 4 39.64 58.05 38.22
CA GLU A 4 39.33 56.64 38.05
C GLU A 4 37.96 56.36 38.69
N VAL A 5 37.15 55.58 37.98
CA VAL A 5 36.08 54.68 38.47
C VAL A 5 34.62 55.15 38.63
N LEU A 6 34.19 56.38 38.30
CA LEU A 6 32.77 56.76 38.51
C LEU A 6 31.80 56.58 37.31
N SER A 7 32.21 55.99 36.19
CA SER A 7 31.33 55.76 35.02
C SER A 7 31.03 54.28 34.70
N GLY A 8 31.58 53.34 35.48
CA GLY A 8 31.49 51.91 35.19
C GLY A 8 30.30 51.15 35.78
N LEU A 9 29.42 51.80 36.56
CA LEU A 9 28.40 51.09 37.37
C LEU A 9 26.94 51.47 37.07
N ILE A 10 26.68 52.25 36.02
CA ILE A 10 25.33 52.53 35.51
C ILE A 10 25.21 52.01 34.07
N GLY A 11 25.70 50.80 33.84
CA GLY A 11 25.60 50.09 32.56
C GLY A 11 25.19 48.62 32.69
N PHE A 12 24.87 48.17 33.91
CA PHE A 12 24.57 46.76 34.21
C PHE A 12 23.25 46.55 34.97
N GLY A 13 22.51 47.62 35.28
CA GLY A 13 21.21 47.53 35.97
C GLY A 13 20.00 47.28 35.06
N GLY A 14 20.17 47.31 33.73
CA GLY A 14 19.08 47.11 32.76
C GLY A 14 19.09 45.77 32.02
N ALA A 15 20.15 44.95 32.18
CA ALA A 15 20.36 43.75 31.36
C ALA A 15 19.73 42.46 31.92
N LEU A 16 19.29 42.45 33.18
CA LEU A 16 18.84 41.21 33.84
C LEU A 16 17.34 40.91 33.70
N VAL A 17 16.52 41.86 33.26
CA VAL A 17 15.09 41.62 32.99
C VAL A 17 14.82 41.39 31.48
N GLY A 18 15.74 41.78 30.60
CA GLY A 18 15.63 41.53 29.15
C GLY A 18 16.07 40.14 28.68
N GLY A 19 16.93 39.45 29.45
CA GLY A 19 17.51 38.16 29.05
C GLY A 19 16.51 37.01 29.00
N ALA A 20 15.58 36.91 29.97
CA ALA A 20 14.66 35.79 30.06
C ALA A 20 13.58 35.79 28.95
N ALA A 21 13.14 36.97 28.49
CA ALA A 21 12.19 37.09 27.39
C ALA A 21 12.81 36.70 26.03
N TYR A 22 14.10 36.98 25.83
CA TYR A 22 14.82 36.64 24.60
C TYR A 22 15.05 35.13 24.44
N PHE A 23 15.33 34.39 25.52
CA PHE A 23 15.49 32.94 25.45
C PHE A 23 14.17 32.18 25.19
N GLY A 24 13.05 32.68 25.71
CA GLY A 24 11.73 32.08 25.44
C GLY A 24 11.32 32.18 23.96
N GLY A 25 11.56 33.35 23.35
CA GLY A 25 11.33 33.55 21.91
C GLY A 25 12.19 32.62 21.06
N VAL A 26 13.50 32.57 21.32
CA VAL A 26 14.43 31.71 20.57
C VAL A 26 14.08 30.23 20.68
N TRP A 27 13.67 29.74 21.86
CA TRP A 27 13.29 28.33 22.02
C TRP A 27 12.01 27.98 21.27
N LEU A 28 11.03 28.90 21.25
CA LEU A 28 9.79 28.73 20.50
C LEU A 28 10.06 28.72 18.99
N THR A 29 10.87 29.66 18.49
CA THR A 29 11.28 29.70 17.08
C THR A 29 12.11 28.48 16.68
N LEU A 30 13.04 28.05 17.52
CA LEU A 30 13.88 26.87 17.28
C LEU A 30 13.05 25.58 17.28
N SER A 31 12.06 25.47 18.16
CA SER A 31 11.14 24.32 18.20
C SER A 31 10.25 24.28 16.96
N HIS A 32 9.79 25.44 16.48
CA HIS A 32 8.99 25.56 15.27
C HIS A 32 9.82 25.24 14.02
N GLN A 33 11.05 25.76 13.92
CA GLN A 33 11.99 25.42 12.84
C GLN A 33 12.32 23.92 12.83
N ARG A 34 12.53 23.29 13.98
CA ARG A 34 12.75 21.83 14.06
C ARG A 34 11.54 21.03 13.58
N ARG A 35 10.31 21.51 13.84
CA ARG A 35 9.09 20.87 13.31
C ARG A 35 8.99 21.04 11.79
N GLN A 36 9.18 22.25 11.28
CA GLN A 36 9.18 22.52 9.85
C GLN A 36 10.25 21.72 9.09
N VAL A 37 11.48 21.61 9.62
CA VAL A 37 12.54 20.81 8.99
C VAL A 37 12.19 19.31 8.98
N ARG A 38 11.52 18.81 10.03
CA ARG A 38 11.06 17.42 10.06
C ARG A 38 9.94 17.19 9.05
N GLU A 39 8.99 18.11 8.97
CA GLU A 39 7.88 18.04 8.02
C GLU A 39 8.40 18.09 6.58
N ALA A 40 9.32 19.02 6.27
CA ALA A 40 9.98 19.10 4.96
C ALA A 40 10.71 17.79 4.61
N ARG A 41 11.47 17.21 5.55
CA ARG A 41 12.15 15.93 5.34
C ARG A 41 11.17 14.77 5.10
N LEU A 42 10.03 14.74 5.81
CA LEU A 42 9.02 13.71 5.61
C LEU A 42 8.36 13.84 4.23
N LEU A 43 8.16 15.06 3.75
CA LEU A 43 7.65 15.31 2.41
C LEU A 43 8.66 14.87 1.34
N GLU A 44 9.94 15.23 1.48
CA GLU A 44 11.01 14.79 0.57
C GLU A 44 11.14 13.26 0.52
N LEU A 45 11.13 12.60 1.68
CA LEU A 45 11.15 11.13 1.76
C LEU A 45 9.91 10.52 1.12
N GLY A 46 8.74 11.12 1.37
CA GLY A 46 7.47 10.68 0.78
C GLY A 46 7.45 10.81 -0.74
N GLN A 47 7.99 11.91 -1.27
CA GLN A 47 8.08 12.15 -2.70
C GLN A 47 9.05 11.17 -3.36
N ALA A 48 10.25 10.98 -2.81
CA ALA A 48 11.21 10.01 -3.33
C ALA A 48 10.66 8.57 -3.29
N ALA A 49 9.89 8.22 -2.26
CA ALA A 49 9.22 6.93 -2.16
C ALA A 49 8.11 6.77 -3.23
N ALA A 50 7.32 7.81 -3.47
CA ALA A 50 6.30 7.83 -4.50
C ALA A 50 6.90 7.74 -5.92
N ASP A 51 7.95 8.52 -6.21
CA ASP A 51 8.66 8.49 -7.49
C ASP A 51 9.23 7.10 -7.78
N LYS A 52 9.83 6.46 -6.76
CA LYS A 52 10.33 5.08 -6.88
C LYS A 52 9.20 4.11 -7.19
N ALA A 53 8.08 4.20 -6.45
CA ALA A 53 6.92 3.32 -6.69
C ALA A 53 6.34 3.53 -8.09
N LEU A 54 6.25 4.78 -8.55
CA LEU A 54 5.75 5.14 -9.86
C LEU A 54 6.66 4.59 -10.97
N ASN A 55 7.98 4.72 -10.82
CA ASN A 55 8.93 4.17 -11.78
C ASN A 55 8.81 2.64 -11.90
N GLU A 56 8.70 1.92 -10.78
CA GLU A 56 8.50 0.46 -10.79
C GLU A 56 7.16 0.06 -11.43
N LEU A 57 6.09 0.86 -11.25
CA LEU A 57 4.80 0.63 -11.90
C LEU A 57 4.87 0.85 -13.42
N ILE A 58 5.57 1.90 -13.88
CA ILE A 58 5.78 2.16 -15.30
C ILE A 58 6.57 1.01 -15.94
N THR A 59 7.69 0.60 -15.33
CA THR A 59 8.48 -0.54 -15.82
C THR A 59 7.66 -1.84 -15.80
N LEU A 60 6.81 -2.04 -14.79
CA LEU A 60 5.88 -3.18 -14.78
C LEU A 60 4.87 -3.09 -15.94
N GLY A 61 4.31 -1.93 -16.22
CA GLY A 61 3.40 -1.72 -17.36
C GLY A 61 4.05 -2.07 -18.69
N GLU A 62 5.24 -1.52 -18.95
CA GLU A 62 6.06 -1.84 -20.14
C GLU A 62 6.34 -3.35 -20.22
N PHE A 63 6.72 -3.98 -19.11
CA PHE A 63 6.94 -5.42 -19.07
C PHE A 63 5.67 -6.21 -19.42
N LEU A 64 4.51 -5.84 -18.87
CA LEU A 64 3.24 -6.50 -19.17
C LEU A 64 2.85 -6.37 -20.65
N GLU A 65 3.14 -5.23 -21.29
CA GLU A 65 2.96 -5.06 -22.73
C GLU A 65 3.83 -6.02 -23.54
N THR A 66 5.09 -6.25 -23.13
CA THR A 66 5.97 -7.22 -23.80
C THR A 66 5.50 -8.66 -23.66
N VAL A 67 4.87 -8.98 -22.53
CA VAL A 67 4.39 -10.33 -22.20
C VAL A 67 3.06 -10.64 -22.90
N GLY A 68 2.25 -9.63 -23.24
CA GLY A 68 0.91 -9.77 -23.84
C GLY A 68 0.82 -10.46 -25.22
N GLY A 69 1.89 -11.08 -25.70
CA GLY A 69 1.95 -11.82 -26.97
C GLY A 69 1.46 -13.29 -26.91
N ASN A 70 1.66 -14.01 -28.02
CA ASN A 70 1.13 -15.36 -28.29
C ASN A 70 1.47 -16.42 -27.22
N GLU A 71 2.55 -16.25 -26.46
CA GLU A 71 3.05 -17.23 -25.48
C GLU A 71 2.11 -17.39 -24.25
N VAL A 72 1.41 -16.31 -23.86
CA VAL A 72 0.44 -16.35 -22.75
C VAL A 72 -0.89 -16.98 -23.15
N VAL A 73 -1.22 -16.94 -24.45
CA VAL A 73 -2.48 -17.48 -25.00
C VAL A 73 -2.50 -19.02 -24.94
N THR A 74 -1.33 -19.65 -25.08
CA THR A 74 -1.21 -21.12 -25.19
C THR A 74 -0.96 -21.84 -23.85
N ALA A 75 -0.61 -21.12 -22.79
CA ALA A 75 -0.26 -21.71 -21.51
C ALA A 75 -1.46 -22.31 -20.77
N HIS A 76 -1.28 -23.52 -20.21
CA HIS A 76 -2.32 -24.14 -19.38
C HIS A 76 -2.50 -23.42 -18.04
N THR A 77 -3.70 -23.47 -17.48
CA THR A 77 -4.07 -22.73 -16.25
C THR A 77 -3.20 -23.12 -15.05
N ASP A 78 -2.67 -24.34 -15.02
CA ASP A 78 -1.86 -24.87 -13.93
C ASP A 78 -0.34 -24.71 -14.15
N GLU A 79 0.06 -24.16 -15.29
CA GLU A 79 1.47 -24.02 -15.64
C GLU A 79 2.13 -22.84 -14.90
N ARG A 80 3.34 -23.06 -14.37
CA ARG A 80 4.12 -21.98 -13.75
C ARG A 80 4.69 -21.11 -14.85
N LEU A 81 4.13 -19.92 -15.00
CA LEU A 81 4.57 -18.95 -15.99
C LEU A 81 5.76 -18.13 -15.45
N PRO A 82 6.95 -18.20 -16.07
CA PRO A 82 8.15 -17.50 -15.58
C PRO A 82 7.97 -15.99 -15.44
N TYR A 83 7.16 -15.36 -16.29
CA TYR A 83 6.92 -13.92 -16.22
C TYR A 83 6.26 -13.49 -14.89
N LEU A 84 5.50 -14.37 -14.24
CA LEU A 84 4.84 -14.05 -12.97
C LEU A 84 5.83 -13.82 -11.84
N ASP A 85 6.97 -14.52 -11.86
CA ASP A 85 8.02 -14.32 -10.87
C ASP A 85 8.60 -12.90 -11.01
N THR A 86 8.76 -12.42 -12.24
CA THR A 86 9.16 -11.03 -12.54
C THR A 86 8.10 -10.02 -12.08
N VAL A 87 6.83 -10.24 -12.41
CA VAL A 87 5.72 -9.39 -11.96
C VAL A 87 5.69 -9.30 -10.43
N PHE A 88 5.79 -10.42 -9.73
CA PHE A 88 5.80 -10.43 -8.26
C PHE A 88 7.04 -9.74 -7.68
N GLY A 89 8.17 -9.77 -8.38
CA GLY A 89 9.34 -8.94 -8.08
C GLY A 89 9.00 -7.45 -8.07
N TYR A 90 8.42 -6.93 -9.16
CA TYR A 90 7.98 -5.54 -9.24
C TYR A 90 6.95 -5.19 -8.15
N LEU A 91 5.92 -6.01 -7.97
CA LEU A 91 4.88 -5.77 -6.95
C LEU A 91 5.46 -5.72 -5.52
N LYS A 92 6.49 -6.52 -5.23
CA LYS A 92 7.21 -6.46 -3.96
C LYS A 92 7.97 -5.14 -3.80
N ASN A 93 8.67 -4.68 -4.84
CA ASN A 93 9.40 -3.41 -4.82
C ASN A 93 8.44 -2.22 -4.64
N ILE A 94 7.33 -2.22 -5.37
CA ILE A 94 6.26 -1.22 -5.25
C ILE A 94 5.73 -1.19 -3.81
N LYS A 95 5.40 -2.36 -3.24
CA LYS A 95 4.91 -2.45 -1.85
C LYS A 95 5.90 -1.86 -0.84
N LEU A 96 7.20 -2.11 -1.02
CA LEU A 96 8.25 -1.57 -0.16
C LEU A 96 8.39 -0.04 -0.32
N ALA A 97 8.33 0.46 -1.54
CA ALA A 97 8.39 1.90 -1.82
C ALA A 97 7.16 2.62 -1.22
N VAL A 98 5.96 2.12 -1.48
CA VAL A 98 4.70 2.68 -0.95
C VAL A 98 4.68 2.70 0.58
N ALA A 99 5.32 1.73 1.25
CA ALA A 99 5.42 1.74 2.71
C ALA A 99 6.18 2.96 3.27
N GLY A 100 7.04 3.60 2.47
CA GLY A 100 7.76 4.82 2.83
C GLY A 100 6.96 6.11 2.67
N ILE A 101 5.81 6.09 2.00
CA ILE A 101 4.96 7.27 1.80
C ILE A 101 4.27 7.61 3.13
N PRO A 102 4.36 8.83 3.67
CA PRO A 102 3.80 9.18 4.98
C PRO A 102 2.27 9.27 4.98
N ASP A 103 1.65 9.59 3.84
CA ASP A 103 0.19 9.67 3.70
C ASP A 103 -0.47 8.29 3.81
N ARG A 104 -1.33 8.11 4.81
CA ARG A 104 -2.05 6.86 5.03
C ARG A 104 -3.11 6.57 3.97
N GLY A 105 -3.83 7.60 3.51
CA GLY A 105 -4.88 7.44 2.50
C GLY A 105 -4.31 6.91 1.20
N VAL A 106 -3.16 7.45 0.77
CA VAL A 106 -2.42 6.97 -0.42
C VAL A 106 -1.98 5.52 -0.23
N ARG A 107 -1.35 5.20 0.90
CA ARG A 107 -0.90 3.82 1.19
C ARG A 107 -2.05 2.83 1.19
N ASP A 108 -3.11 3.14 1.92
CA ASP A 108 -4.27 2.25 2.05
C ASP A 108 -4.93 2.07 0.69
N ARG A 109 -4.91 3.11 -0.16
CA ARG A 109 -5.46 3.02 -1.49
C ARG A 109 -4.64 2.13 -2.44
N VAL A 110 -3.33 2.34 -2.52
CA VAL A 110 -2.45 1.51 -3.35
C VAL A 110 -2.44 0.05 -2.87
N LYS A 111 -2.55 -0.18 -1.55
CA LYS A 111 -2.65 -1.53 -0.98
C LYS A 111 -3.86 -2.32 -1.48
N ILE A 112 -4.99 -1.67 -1.78
CA ILE A 112 -6.17 -2.36 -2.33
C ILE A 112 -5.78 -3.00 -3.67
N SER A 113 -5.25 -2.21 -4.61
CA SER A 113 -4.82 -2.72 -5.92
C SER A 113 -3.73 -3.78 -5.80
N LEU A 114 -2.71 -3.56 -4.95
CA LEU A 114 -1.67 -4.58 -4.67
C LEU A 114 -2.23 -5.88 -4.10
N SER A 115 -3.29 -5.81 -3.29
CA SER A 115 -3.93 -7.02 -2.78
C SER A 115 -4.69 -7.76 -3.89
N LEU A 116 -5.35 -7.02 -4.78
CA LEU A 116 -6.09 -7.58 -5.92
C LEU A 116 -5.16 -8.19 -6.98
N THR A 117 -3.98 -7.61 -7.22
CA THR A 117 -3.00 -8.21 -8.15
C THR A 117 -2.53 -9.57 -7.66
N SER A 118 -2.30 -9.74 -6.35
CA SER A 118 -1.91 -11.04 -5.77
C SER A 118 -3.03 -12.09 -5.79
N ARG A 119 -4.29 -11.67 -5.95
CA ARG A 119 -5.50 -12.52 -5.90
C ARG A 119 -6.10 -12.82 -7.27
N TYR A 120 -5.42 -12.49 -8.37
CA TYR A 120 -5.96 -12.70 -9.71
C TYR A 120 -6.33 -14.19 -9.98
N ARG A 121 -5.53 -15.15 -9.45
CA ARG A 121 -5.85 -16.59 -9.54
C ARG A 121 -7.10 -16.94 -8.74
N ALA A 122 -7.25 -16.37 -7.55
CA ALA A 122 -8.45 -16.53 -6.75
C ALA A 122 -9.66 -15.93 -7.46
N ALA A 123 -9.54 -14.91 -8.30
CA ALA A 123 -10.66 -14.45 -9.11
C ALA A 123 -11.07 -15.42 -10.24
N GLY A 124 -10.37 -16.55 -10.44
CA GLY A 124 -10.63 -17.51 -11.51
C GLY A 124 -10.22 -16.99 -12.89
N VAL A 125 -9.35 -15.98 -12.92
CA VAL A 125 -8.90 -15.32 -14.14
C VAL A 125 -7.91 -16.25 -14.84
N ARG A 126 -8.21 -16.64 -16.10
CA ARG A 126 -7.27 -17.39 -16.94
C ARG A 126 -6.03 -16.55 -17.22
N HIS A 127 -4.87 -17.19 -17.45
CA HIS A 127 -3.59 -16.49 -17.67
C HIS A 127 -3.65 -15.40 -18.75
N PHE A 128 -4.38 -15.64 -19.84
CA PHE A 128 -4.63 -14.63 -20.87
C PHE A 128 -5.21 -13.32 -20.33
N PHE A 129 -6.15 -13.41 -19.38
CA PHE A 129 -6.78 -12.24 -18.76
C PHE A 129 -5.97 -11.70 -17.57
N ALA A 130 -4.93 -12.40 -17.12
CA ALA A 130 -4.09 -11.95 -16.01
C ALA A 130 -3.29 -10.70 -16.38
N VAL A 131 -2.74 -10.63 -17.61
CA VAL A 131 -1.99 -9.46 -18.09
C VAL A 131 -2.88 -8.21 -18.06
N ARG A 132 -4.10 -8.31 -18.62
CA ARG A 132 -5.08 -7.21 -18.56
C ARG A 132 -5.47 -6.87 -17.13
N TRP A 133 -5.77 -7.87 -16.30
CA TRP A 133 -6.11 -7.67 -14.89
C TRP A 133 -5.04 -6.86 -14.15
N LEU A 134 -3.76 -7.21 -14.36
CA LEU A 134 -2.60 -6.57 -13.77
C LEU A 134 -2.36 -5.17 -14.36
N GLY A 135 -2.53 -4.99 -15.68
CA GLY A 135 -2.39 -3.70 -16.36
C GLY A 135 -3.36 -2.67 -15.82
N ASP A 136 -4.65 -2.96 -15.86
CA ASP A 136 -5.70 -2.09 -15.32
C ASP A 136 -5.44 -1.69 -13.83
N LEU A 137 -4.99 -2.63 -12.99
CA LEU A 137 -4.68 -2.34 -11.58
C LEU A 137 -3.39 -1.54 -11.42
N THR A 138 -2.46 -1.66 -12.38
CA THR A 138 -1.23 -0.86 -12.45
C THR A 138 -1.56 0.58 -12.79
N GLU A 139 -2.44 0.80 -13.78
CA GLU A 139 -2.98 2.12 -14.13
C GLU A 139 -3.65 2.80 -12.92
N ASP A 140 -4.50 2.08 -12.20
CA ASP A 140 -5.14 2.61 -10.98
C ASP A 140 -4.12 3.06 -9.92
N MET A 141 -3.01 2.33 -9.75
CA MET A 141 -1.96 2.68 -8.81
C MET A 141 -1.15 3.90 -9.30
N ILE A 142 -0.89 3.98 -10.61
CA ILE A 142 -0.24 5.12 -11.26
C ILE A 142 -1.07 6.39 -11.04
N ASP A 143 -2.39 6.33 -11.24
CA ASP A 143 -3.29 7.46 -11.06
C ASP A 143 -3.28 7.98 -9.62
N VAL A 144 -3.33 7.07 -8.64
CA VAL A 144 -3.29 7.42 -7.21
C VAL A 144 -1.96 8.07 -6.82
N LEU A 145 -0.83 7.51 -7.27
CA LEU A 145 0.49 8.06 -6.97
C LEU A 145 0.75 9.38 -7.71
N SER A 146 0.27 9.50 -8.95
CA SER A 146 0.37 10.73 -9.73
C SER A 146 -0.44 11.85 -9.08
N ALA A 147 -1.66 11.57 -8.63
CA ALA A 147 -2.46 12.53 -7.86
C ALA A 147 -1.75 12.97 -6.58
N TYR A 148 -1.14 12.03 -5.84
CA TYR A 148 -0.36 12.35 -4.65
C TYR A 148 0.83 13.28 -4.94
N ILE A 149 1.61 13.00 -5.99
CA ILE A 149 2.76 13.82 -6.39
C ILE A 149 2.33 15.22 -6.83
N ARG A 150 1.19 15.35 -7.51
CA ARG A 150 0.61 16.65 -7.90
C ARG A 150 -0.07 17.38 -6.76
N HIS A 151 -0.16 16.77 -5.57
CA HIS A 151 -0.95 17.26 -4.43
C HIS A 151 -2.45 17.45 -4.76
N ASP A 152 -2.97 16.64 -5.68
CA ASP A 152 -4.38 16.60 -6.04
C ASP A 152 -5.19 15.76 -5.04
N ALA A 153 -6.52 15.92 -5.08
CA ALA A 153 -7.41 15.01 -4.37
C ALA A 153 -7.24 13.58 -4.91
N LEU A 154 -7.20 12.60 -4.00
CA LEU A 154 -7.08 11.19 -4.37
C LEU A 154 -8.34 10.74 -5.13
N SER A 155 -8.14 10.19 -6.32
CA SER A 155 -9.24 9.64 -7.13
C SER A 155 -10.00 8.55 -6.35
N PRO A 156 -11.34 8.45 -6.50
CA PRO A 156 -12.11 7.32 -5.99
C PRO A 156 -11.70 6.01 -6.68
N LEU A 157 -12.09 4.85 -6.11
CA LEU A 157 -11.67 3.55 -6.67
C LEU A 157 -12.26 3.46 -8.06
N SER A 158 -11.44 3.06 -9.03
CA SER A 158 -11.97 2.86 -10.37
C SER A 158 -13.08 1.81 -10.31
N GLU A 159 -14.07 1.97 -11.18
CA GLU A 159 -15.15 1.00 -11.31
C GLU A 159 -14.60 -0.41 -11.59
N GLN A 160 -13.49 -0.48 -12.34
CA GLN A 160 -12.80 -1.73 -12.63
C GLN A 160 -12.22 -2.37 -11.38
N ALA A 161 -11.51 -1.64 -10.51
CA ALA A 161 -11.01 -2.19 -9.26
C ALA A 161 -12.13 -2.60 -8.31
N MET A 162 -13.25 -1.86 -8.28
CA MET A 162 -14.45 -2.25 -7.52
C MET A 162 -15.03 -3.57 -8.03
N GLU A 163 -15.17 -3.72 -9.35
CA GLU A 163 -15.66 -4.96 -9.96
C GLU A 163 -14.75 -6.14 -9.64
N LYS A 164 -13.43 -5.95 -9.76
CA LYS A 164 -12.41 -6.96 -9.42
C LYS A 164 -12.47 -7.37 -7.96
N GLN A 165 -12.65 -6.41 -7.06
CA GLN A 165 -12.87 -6.68 -5.64
C GLN A 165 -14.12 -7.54 -5.42
N ALA A 166 -15.23 -7.22 -6.09
CA ALA A 166 -16.45 -8.01 -6.02
C ALA A 166 -16.27 -9.41 -6.63
N MET A 167 -15.46 -9.58 -7.67
CA MET A 167 -15.14 -10.89 -8.24
C MET A 167 -14.35 -11.77 -7.26
N VAL A 168 -13.32 -11.21 -6.63
CA VAL A 168 -12.51 -11.91 -5.61
C VAL A 168 -13.40 -12.33 -4.43
N ALA A 169 -14.21 -11.40 -3.89
CA ALA A 169 -15.11 -11.70 -2.77
C ALA A 169 -16.11 -12.81 -3.10
N ARG A 170 -16.71 -12.79 -4.31
CA ARG A 170 -17.61 -13.86 -4.78
C ARG A 170 -16.90 -15.21 -4.93
N HIS A 171 -15.62 -15.23 -5.24
CA HIS A 171 -14.87 -16.48 -5.30
C HIS A 171 -14.54 -17.01 -3.90
N GLU A 172 -14.06 -16.14 -3.00
CA GLU A 172 -13.74 -16.51 -1.61
C GLU A 172 -14.98 -17.08 -0.90
N GLU A 173 -16.15 -16.46 -1.08
CA GLU A 173 -17.41 -16.96 -0.55
C GLU A 173 -17.78 -18.34 -1.12
N ARG A 174 -17.58 -18.57 -2.43
CA ARG A 174 -17.81 -19.89 -3.04
C ARG A 174 -16.85 -20.95 -2.50
N GLN A 175 -15.59 -20.61 -2.28
CA GLN A 175 -14.60 -21.54 -1.70
C GLN A 175 -14.94 -21.87 -0.26
N ARG A 176 -15.34 -20.86 0.52
CA ARG A 176 -15.79 -21.05 1.90
C ARG A 176 -16.97 -22.01 1.99
N ARG A 177 -18.01 -21.82 1.16
CA ARG A 177 -19.16 -22.74 1.12
C ARG A 177 -18.80 -24.16 0.73
N ARG A 178 -17.86 -24.32 -0.22
CA ARG A 178 -17.35 -25.66 -0.60
C ARG A 178 -16.61 -26.32 0.55
N PHE A 179 -15.79 -25.56 1.27
CA PHE A 179 -15.08 -26.06 2.45
C PHE A 179 -16.05 -26.46 3.56
N GLU A 180 -17.05 -25.62 3.85
CA GLU A 180 -18.11 -25.91 4.82
C GLU A 180 -18.88 -27.18 4.43
N HIS A 181 -19.22 -27.38 3.15
CA HIS A 181 -19.89 -28.59 2.68
C HIS A 181 -19.03 -29.87 2.76
N MET A 182 -17.71 -29.76 2.59
CA MET A 182 -16.78 -30.89 2.75
C MET A 182 -16.55 -31.27 4.22
N HIS A 183 -16.72 -30.32 5.14
CA HIS A 183 -16.47 -30.50 6.57
C HIS A 183 -17.74 -30.69 7.40
N ASP A 184 -18.92 -30.70 6.79
CA ASP A 184 -20.16 -31.04 7.47
C ASP A 184 -20.23 -32.56 7.68
N PRO A 185 -20.10 -33.08 8.92
CA PRO A 185 -20.03 -34.52 9.19
C PRO A 185 -21.40 -35.22 9.07
N VAL A 186 -22.45 -34.51 8.67
CA VAL A 186 -23.84 -35.01 8.67
C VAL A 186 -24.18 -35.71 7.34
N ASN A 187 -23.47 -36.79 7.03
CA ASN A 187 -24.04 -37.87 6.21
C ASN A 187 -23.32 -39.23 6.30
N PHE A 188 -22.73 -39.56 7.46
CA PHE A 188 -22.60 -40.97 7.84
C PHE A 188 -23.89 -41.33 8.58
N GLY A 189 -24.97 -41.57 7.83
CA GLY A 189 -26.15 -42.19 8.41
C GLY A 189 -25.72 -43.49 9.10
N PRO A 190 -26.17 -43.77 10.34
CA PRO A 190 -25.97 -45.08 10.92
C PRO A 190 -26.56 -46.07 9.92
N ARG A 191 -25.69 -46.92 9.36
CA ARG A 191 -26.11 -48.09 8.61
C ARG A 191 -27.02 -48.84 9.57
N GLU A 192 -28.33 -48.82 9.29
CA GLU A 192 -29.30 -49.69 9.94
C GLU A 192 -28.72 -51.09 9.79
N GLU A 193 -28.13 -51.61 10.87
CA GLU A 193 -27.87 -53.02 11.01
C GLU A 193 -29.25 -53.66 10.96
N ASP A 194 -29.48 -54.43 9.90
CA ASP A 194 -30.64 -55.29 9.72
C ASP A 194 -30.78 -56.20 10.95
N ASP A 195 -31.52 -55.73 11.96
CA ASP A 195 -32.20 -56.54 12.97
C ASP A 195 -33.37 -57.27 12.29
N ALA A 196 -33.07 -58.09 11.27
CA ALA A 196 -33.99 -59.11 10.79
C ALA A 196 -33.86 -60.34 11.70
N SER A 197 -34.39 -60.16 12.91
CA SER A 197 -34.74 -61.25 13.81
C SER A 197 -35.69 -62.22 13.11
N SER A 198 -35.29 -63.50 13.13
CA SER A 198 -36.03 -64.75 12.91
C SER A 198 -37.57 -64.68 12.78
N PRO A 199 -38.13 -65.53 11.89
CA PRO A 199 -39.32 -66.28 12.23
C PRO A 199 -39.06 -67.79 12.24
N SER A 200 -39.76 -68.42 13.18
CA SER A 200 -39.82 -69.85 13.52
C SER A 200 -40.43 -70.73 12.43
#